data_AF-A0A3S4LYK0-F1
#
_entry.id   AF-A0A3S4LYK0-F1
#
_cell.length_a   1.000
_cell.length_b   1.000
_cell.length_c   1.000
_cell.angle_alpha   90.00
_cell.angle_beta   90.00
_cell.angle_gamma   90.00
#
_symmetry.space_group_name_H-M   'P 1'
#
loop_
_entity.id
_entity.type
_entity.pdbx_description
1 polymer ?
#
loop_
_entity_poly.entity_id
_entity_poly.type
_entity_poly.pdbx_seq_one_letter_code
_entity_poly.pdbx_strand_id
1 'polypeptide(L)'
;MASVSPAGRRATDVLGIVAIILAAFILLPALMIFLIGLAPEMNAIWWLGIVLLPIMGFLGLVALIVGIVGIVLRVRAHRTPVLSIIGTALGVVLVLPLVWLFLSSAV
;
A
#
# COMPACT_ATOMS: atom_id res chain seq x y z
N MET A 1 41.82 10.19 -13.61
CA MET A 1 40.36 10.16 -13.85
C MET A 1 39.79 9.05 -12.99
N ALA A 2 39.04 9.37 -11.94
CA ALA A 2 38.50 8.36 -11.03
C ALA A 2 37.42 7.55 -11.76
N SER A 3 37.62 6.23 -11.88
CA SER A 3 36.62 5.31 -12.38
C SER A 3 35.43 5.31 -11.43
N VAL A 4 34.30 5.88 -11.84
CA VAL A 4 33.04 5.69 -11.13
C VAL A 4 32.72 4.20 -11.22
N SER A 5 32.94 3.48 -10.12
CA SER A 5 32.60 2.07 -10.01
C SER A 5 31.12 1.87 -10.37
N PRO A 6 30.76 0.88 -11.22
CA PRO A 6 29.36 0.56 -11.54
C PRO A 6 28.53 0.15 -10.30
N ALA A 7 29.17 -0.06 -9.13
CA ALA A 7 28.53 -0.35 -7.86
C ALA A 7 27.61 0.79 -7.35
N GLY A 8 27.68 1.98 -7.94
CA GLY A 8 26.88 3.15 -7.54
C GLY A 8 25.40 3.14 -7.99
N ARG A 9 25.02 2.33 -8.99
CA ARG A 9 23.59 2.07 -9.26
C ARG A 9 23.18 0.81 -8.50
N ARG A 10 23.07 0.92 -7.17
CA ARG A 10 22.06 0.12 -6.45
C ARG A 10 20.78 0.35 -7.23
N ALA A 11 20.36 -0.62 -8.03
CA ALA A 11 19.10 -0.48 -8.74
C ALA A 11 18.06 -0.22 -7.66
N THR A 12 17.45 0.95 -7.72
CA THR A 12 16.46 1.38 -6.74
C THR A 12 15.17 0.62 -6.99
N ASP A 13 14.47 0.23 -5.93
CA ASP A 13 13.25 -0.57 -6.06
C ASP A 13 12.07 0.33 -6.39
N VAL A 14 12.06 0.84 -7.63
CA VAL A 14 11.12 1.88 -8.08
C VAL A 14 9.68 1.40 -7.99
N LEU A 15 9.39 0.15 -8.37
CA LEU A 15 8.04 -0.41 -8.25
C LEU A 15 7.60 -0.50 -6.78
N GLY A 16 8.50 -0.91 -5.89
CA GLY A 16 8.25 -0.87 -4.45
C GLY A 16 7.98 0.54 -3.93
N ILE A 17 8.74 1.55 -4.39
CA ILE A 17 8.49 2.96 -4.03
C ILE A 17 7.11 3.40 -4.51
N VAL A 18 6.74 3.10 -5.76
CA VAL A 18 5.43 3.45 -6.31
C VAL A 18 4.32 2.79 -5.50
N ALA A 19 4.44 1.50 -5.18
CA ALA A 19 3.48 0.80 -4.34
C ALA A 19 3.33 1.44 -2.95
N ILE A 20 4.44 1.84 -2.32
CA ILE A 20 4.42 2.52 -1.02
C ILE A 20 3.74 3.89 -1.12
N ILE A 21 4.04 4.69 -2.15
CA ILE A 21 3.42 6.01 -2.34
C ILE A 21 1.91 5.88 -2.54
N LEU A 22 1.49 4.96 -3.41
CA LEU A 22 0.07 4.68 -3.63
C LEU A 22 -0.64 4.27 -2.35
N ALA A 23 0.00 3.38 -1.56
CA ALA A 23 -0.56 2.95 -0.30
C ALA A 23 -0.61 4.08 0.73
N ALA A 24 0.45 4.86 0.88
CA ALA A 24 0.52 5.97 1.83
C ALA A 24 -0.52 7.06 1.52
N PHE A 25 -0.75 7.34 0.24
CA PHE A 25 -1.73 8.35 -0.22
C PHE A 25 -3.13 8.08 0.32
N ILE A 26 -3.54 6.81 0.43
CA ILE A 26 -4.86 6.44 0.93
C ILE A 26 -4.85 6.00 2.41
N LEU A 27 -3.74 5.45 2.90
CA LEU A 27 -3.60 5.01 4.28
C LEU A 27 -3.64 6.18 5.26
N LEU A 28 -3.00 7.31 4.93
CA LEU A 28 -2.99 8.50 5.78
C LEU A 28 -4.39 9.09 6.01
N PRO A 29 -5.20 9.40 4.97
CA PRO A 29 -6.56 9.87 5.18
C PRO A 29 -7.45 8.81 5.85
N ALA A 30 -7.26 7.52 5.55
CA ALA A 30 -8.00 6.44 6.23
C ALA A 30 -7.72 6.42 7.74
N LEU A 31 -6.43 6.51 8.12
CA LEU A 31 -6.02 6.56 9.51
C LEU A 31 -6.55 7.81 10.20
N MET A 32 -6.51 8.96 9.52
CA MET A 32 -7.05 10.21 10.05
C MET A 32 -8.55 10.09 10.35
N ILE A 33 -9.34 9.57 9.41
CA ILE A 33 -10.79 9.36 9.60
C ILE A 33 -11.05 8.37 10.73
N PHE A 34 -10.28 7.29 10.80
CA PHE A 34 -10.39 6.31 11.90
C PHE A 34 -10.13 6.96 13.26
N LEU A 35 -9.04 7.73 13.39
CA LEU A 35 -8.69 8.42 14.63
C LEU A 35 -9.73 9.48 15.02
N ILE A 36 -10.27 10.22 14.06
CA ILE A 36 -11.36 11.18 14.29
C ILE A 36 -12.63 10.46 14.76
N GLY A 37 -12.94 9.32 14.17
CA GLY A 37 -14.11 8.51 14.54
C GLY A 37 -14.07 7.97 15.98
N LEU A 38 -12.88 7.91 16.61
CA LEU A 38 -12.76 7.53 18.02
C LEU A 38 -13.22 8.65 18.98
N ALA A 39 -13.33 9.90 18.52
CA ALA A 39 -13.83 11.02 19.31
C ALA A 39 -15.38 11.05 19.27
N PRO A 40 -16.09 10.88 20.42
CA PRO A 40 -17.55 10.78 20.43
C PRO A 40 -18.27 11.97 19.80
N GLU A 41 -17.74 13.18 20.04
CA GLU A 41 -18.28 14.44 19.50
C GLU A 41 -18.13 14.56 17.98
N MET A 42 -17.23 13.78 17.36
CA MET A 42 -16.93 13.81 15.94
C MET A 42 -17.45 12.58 15.19
N ASN A 43 -18.25 11.73 15.84
CA ASN A 43 -18.79 10.50 15.25
C ASN A 43 -19.62 10.77 13.98
N ALA A 44 -20.16 11.97 13.81
CA ALA A 44 -20.85 12.38 12.58
C ALA A 44 -19.98 12.28 11.30
N ILE A 45 -18.66 12.14 11.41
CA ILE A 45 -17.71 12.06 10.28
C ILE A 45 -17.51 10.62 9.79
N TRP A 46 -18.04 9.62 10.49
CA TRP A 46 -17.83 8.19 10.20
C TRP A 46 -18.22 7.76 8.77
N TRP A 47 -19.20 8.45 8.16
CA TRP A 47 -19.65 8.18 6.78
C TRP A 47 -18.53 8.38 5.75
N LEU A 48 -17.52 9.21 6.05
CA LEU A 48 -16.34 9.34 5.19
C LEU A 48 -15.57 8.02 5.06
N GLY A 49 -15.59 7.17 6.09
CA GLY A 49 -15.00 5.83 6.02
C GLY A 49 -15.70 4.94 5.00
N ILE A 50 -17.03 5.05 4.88
CA ILE A 50 -17.82 4.30 3.87
C ILE A 50 -17.43 4.74 2.46
N VAL A 51 -17.28 6.04 2.24
CA VAL A 51 -16.87 6.59 0.93
C VAL A 51 -15.42 6.22 0.61
N LEU A 52 -14.55 6.20 1.61
CA LEU A 52 -13.13 5.91 1.43
C LEU A 52 -12.87 4.43 1.17
N LEU A 53 -13.67 3.53 1.74
CA LEU A 53 -13.47 2.08 1.64
C LEU A 53 -13.30 1.58 0.19
N PRO A 54 -14.20 1.88 -0.77
CA PRO A 54 -14.01 1.46 -2.17
C PRO A 54 -12.70 1.96 -2.79
N ILE A 55 -12.32 3.21 -2.49
CA ILE A 55 -11.08 3.83 -2.97
C ILE A 55 -9.87 3.11 -2.37
N MET A 56 -9.95 2.79 -1.08
CA MET A 56 -8.93 2.03 -0.36
C MET A 56 -8.75 0.62 -0.92
N GLY A 57 -9.85 -0.05 -1.26
CA GLY A 57 -9.81 -1.36 -1.90
C GLY A 57 -9.17 -1.32 -3.27
N PHE A 58 -9.56 -0.35 -4.10
CA PHE A 58 -9.00 -0.19 -5.44
C PHE A 58 -7.51 0.15 -5.40
N LEU A 59 -7.11 1.20 -4.68
CA LEU A 59 -5.71 1.60 -4.58
C LEU A 59 -4.85 0.57 -3.85
N GLY A 60 -5.41 -0.09 -2.83
CA GLY A 60 -4.78 -1.21 -2.14
C GLY A 60 -4.49 -2.38 -3.08
N LEU A 61 -5.45 -2.73 -3.94
CA LEU A 61 -5.28 -3.77 -4.96
C LEU A 61 -4.22 -3.38 -6.00
N VAL A 62 -4.23 -2.12 -6.47
CA VAL A 62 -3.21 -1.62 -7.40
C VAL A 62 -1.82 -1.67 -6.76
N ALA A 63 -1.68 -1.18 -5.52
CA ALA A 63 -0.42 -1.22 -4.78
C ALA A 63 0.06 -2.66 -4.56
N LEU A 64 -0.86 -3.58 -4.28
CA LEU A 64 -0.57 -5.01 -4.12
C LEU A 64 -0.02 -5.61 -5.42
N ILE A 65 -0.68 -5.38 -6.56
CA ILE A 65 -0.24 -5.87 -7.87
C ILE A 65 1.13 -5.29 -8.22
N VAL A 66 1.32 -3.98 -8.08
CA VAL A 66 2.60 -3.30 -8.36
C VAL A 66 3.72 -3.84 -7.47
N GLY A 67 3.45 -4.05 -6.18
CA GLY A 67 4.38 -4.65 -5.23
C GLY A 67 4.77 -6.08 -5.64
N ILE A 68 3.80 -6.93 -5.98
CA ILE A 68 4.06 -8.31 -6.42
C ILE A 68 4.92 -8.33 -7.69
N VAL A 69 4.58 -7.50 -8.69
CA VAL A 69 5.37 -7.37 -9.93
C VAL A 69 6.80 -6.92 -9.62
N GLY A 70 6.96 -5.95 -8.72
CA GLY A 70 8.28 -5.49 -8.25
C GLY A 70 9.10 -6.59 -7.59
N ILE A 71 8.47 -7.43 -6.75
CA ILE A 71 9.10 -8.62 -6.15
C ILE A 71 9.58 -9.57 -7.25
N VAL A 72 8.69 -9.98 -8.16
CA VAL A 72 8.99 -10.96 -9.21
C VAL A 72 10.16 -10.49 -10.08
N LEU A 73 10.14 -9.24 -10.54
CA LEU A 73 11.19 -8.71 -11.40
C LEU A 73 12.56 -8.65 -10.71
N ARG A 74 12.59 -8.30 -9.42
CA ARG A 74 13.84 -8.23 -8.65
C ARG A 74 14.40 -9.58 -8.27
N VAL A 75 13.55 -10.50 -7.86
CA VAL A 75 13.96 -11.88 -7.58
C VAL A 75 14.55 -12.52 -8.83
N ARG A 76 13.92 -12.32 -10.00
CA ARG A 76 14.45 -12.77 -11.29
C ARG A 76 15.79 -12.12 -11.65
N ALA A 77 16.04 -10.89 -11.20
CA ALA A 77 17.31 -10.20 -11.38
C ALA A 77 18.35 -10.53 -10.28
N HIS A 78 18.09 -11.51 -9.41
CA HIS A 78 18.92 -11.85 -8.24
C HIS A 78 19.20 -10.64 -7.33
N ARG A 79 18.23 -9.74 -7.18
CA ARG A 79 18.28 -8.55 -6.32
C ARG A 79 17.26 -8.64 -5.19
N THR A 80 17.53 -7.93 -4.10
CA THR A 80 16.64 -7.88 -2.94
C THR A 80 15.42 -6.96 -3.19
N PRO A 81 14.18 -7.45 -3.05
CA PRO A 81 12.95 -6.70 -3.31
C PRO A 81 12.35 -6.03 -2.06
N VAL A 82 13.17 -5.40 -1.22
CA VAL A 82 12.73 -4.92 0.10
C VAL A 82 11.55 -3.95 0.02
N LEU A 83 11.60 -2.94 -0.85
CA LEU A 83 10.53 -1.94 -0.93
C LEU A 83 9.26 -2.52 -1.56
N SER A 84 9.42 -3.44 -2.52
CA SER A 84 8.29 -4.15 -3.13
C SER A 84 7.59 -5.06 -2.13
N ILE A 85 8.33 -5.72 -1.22
CA ILE A 85 7.74 -6.46 -0.09
C ILE A 85 6.94 -5.52 0.82
N ILE A 86 7.51 -4.37 1.20
CA ILE A 86 6.82 -3.39 2.05
C ILE A 86 5.55 -2.88 1.35
N GLY A 87 5.65 -2.48 0.08
CA GLY A 87 4.51 -2.02 -0.71
C GLY A 87 3.42 -3.08 -0.86
N THR A 88 3.82 -4.35 -1.04
CA THR A 88 2.89 -5.49 -1.08
C THR A 88 2.17 -5.65 0.26
N ALA A 89 2.90 -5.62 1.38
CA ALA A 89 2.32 -5.73 2.71
C ALA A 89 1.33 -4.58 3.00
N LEU A 90 1.67 -3.35 2.62
CA LEU A 90 0.75 -2.21 2.72
C LEU A 90 -0.50 -2.41 1.84
N GLY A 91 -0.34 -2.91 0.61
CA GLY A 91 -1.46 -3.28 -0.26
C GLY A 91 -2.40 -4.30 0.40
N VAL A 92 -1.84 -5.34 1.04
CA VAL A 92 -2.63 -6.32 1.81
C VAL A 92 -3.42 -5.64 2.92
N VAL A 93 -2.78 -4.78 3.73
CA VAL A 93 -3.43 -4.05 4.82
C VAL A 93 -4.60 -3.21 4.32
N LEU A 94 -4.47 -2.56 3.16
CA LEU A 94 -5.53 -1.73 2.58
C LEU A 94 -6.71 -2.54 2.03
N VAL A 95 -6.45 -3.75 1.52
CA VAL A 95 -7.50 -4.63 0.98
C VAL A 95 -8.22 -5.41 2.09
N LEU A 96 -7.55 -5.67 3.21
CA LEU A 96 -8.05 -6.51 4.29
C LEU A 96 -9.44 -6.12 4.82
N PRO A 97 -9.76 -4.82 5.06
CA PRO A 97 -11.08 -4.43 5.56
C PRO A 97 -12.21 -4.71 4.58
N LEU A 98 -11.97 -4.60 3.25
CA LEU A 98 -12.98 -5.00 2.27
C LEU A 98 -13.16 -6.51 2.24
N VAL A 99 -12.06 -7.27 2.23
CA VAL A 99 -12.13 -8.73 2.25
C VAL A 99 -12.92 -9.19 3.48
N TRP A 100 -12.65 -8.61 4.63
CA TRP A 100 -13.42 -8.85 5.85
C TRP A 100 -14.91 -8.54 5.67
N LEU A 101 -15.25 -7.35 5.16
CA LEU A 101 -16.64 -6.92 4.95
C LEU A 101 -17.38 -7.85 3.98
N PHE A 102 -16.74 -8.24 2.88
CA PHE A 102 -17.31 -9.19 1.92
C PHE A 102 -17.56 -10.56 2.55
N LEU A 103 -16.57 -11.10 3.27
CA LEU A 103 -16.71 -12.39 3.94
C LEU A 103 -17.76 -12.36 5.04
N SER A 104 -17.87 -11.27 5.80
CA SER A 104 -18.89 -11.12 6.85
C SER A 104 -20.30 -10.92 6.30
N SER A 105 -20.42 -10.35 5.11
CA SER A 105 -21.72 -10.14 4.44
C SER A 105 -22.27 -11.38 3.71
N ALA A 106 -21.42 -12.39 3.50
CA ALA A 106 -21.75 -13.62 2.79
C ALA A 106 -22.22 -14.75 3.72
N VAL A 107 -22.24 -14.50 5.03
CA VAL A 107 -22.72 -15.41 6.10
C VAL A 107 -24.06 -14.91 6.61
#